data_AF-A0AB33T2J8-F1
#
_entry.id   AF-A0AB33T2J8-F1
#
_cell.length_a   1.000
_cell.length_b   1.000
_cell.length_c   1.000
_cell.angle_alpha   90.00
_cell.angle_beta   90.00
_cell.angle_gamma   90.00
#
_symmetry.space_group_name_H-M   'P 1'
#
loop_
_entity.id
_entity.type
_entity.pdbx_description
1 polymer ?
#
loop_
_entity_poly.entity_id
_entity_poly.type
_entity_poly.pdbx_seq_one_letter_code
_entity_poly.pdbx_strand_id
1 'polypeptide(L)'
;MAKDPKPYAPCDEHLKRRPTAANVQAASDLAPDAVKKLLDALVEATGPLAELAAQETPPTPDQLVDAVVALRSAAPDIRKLEYAALGVAVLGGAPVVTTARAVGVRPQTLSENLRRTRAAGRGRPMTQLPNGVWVNA
;
A
#
# COMPACT_ATOMS: atom_id res chain seq x y z
N MET A 1 -5.19 33.09 23.04
CA MET A 1 -4.47 33.13 21.76
C MET A 1 -4.55 31.75 21.13
N ALA A 2 -5.32 31.57 20.05
CA ALA A 2 -5.30 30.32 19.30
C ALA A 2 -3.90 30.19 18.67
N LYS A 3 -3.20 29.09 18.92
CA LYS A 3 -1.95 28.80 18.21
C LYS A 3 -2.30 28.65 16.74
N ASP A 4 -1.63 29.42 15.88
CA ASP A 4 -1.71 29.20 14.44
C ASP A 4 -1.45 27.72 14.14
N PRO A 5 -2.27 27.07 13.29
CA PRO A 5 -2.04 25.70 12.92
C PRO A 5 -0.64 25.61 12.30
N LYS A 6 0.19 24.70 12.83
CA LYS A 6 1.52 24.44 12.27
C LYS A 6 1.38 24.24 10.76
N PRO A 7 2.20 24.91 9.92
CA PRO A 7 2.17 24.67 8.49
C PRO A 7 2.38 23.17 8.25
N TYR A 8 1.55 22.59 7.38
CA TYR A 8 1.66 21.17 7.03
C TYR A 8 3.06 20.87 6.52
N ALA A 9 3.67 19.79 7.01
CA ALA A 9 4.95 19.34 6.49
C ALA A 9 4.83 19.05 4.98
N PRO A 10 5.80 19.48 4.17
CA PRO A 10 5.79 19.19 2.73
C PRO A 10 5.92 17.68 2.48
N CYS A 11 5.37 17.21 1.35
CA CYS A 11 5.64 15.84 0.88
C CYS A 11 7.14 15.61 0.71
N ASP A 12 7.61 14.39 0.97
CA ASP A 12 9.04 14.10 0.91
C ASP A 12 9.61 14.38 -0.50
N GLU A 13 10.68 15.18 -0.57
CA GLU A 13 11.20 15.71 -1.84
C GLU A 13 11.63 14.62 -2.84
N HIS A 14 12.12 13.48 -2.35
CA HIS A 14 12.53 12.37 -3.23
C HIS A 14 11.35 11.81 -4.04
N LEU A 15 10.13 11.88 -3.52
CA LEU A 15 8.92 11.43 -4.21
C LEU A 15 8.54 12.31 -5.41
N LYS A 16 9.06 13.54 -5.46
CA LYS A 16 8.87 14.48 -6.57
C LYS A 16 9.87 14.26 -7.71
N ARG A 17 10.93 13.49 -7.47
CA ARG A 17 11.96 13.20 -8.50
C ARG A 17 11.37 12.37 -9.64
N ARG A 18 11.97 12.47 -10.83
CA ARG A 18 11.68 11.52 -11.92
C ARG A 18 12.25 10.15 -11.56
N PRO A 19 11.54 9.05 -11.83
CA PRO A 19 12.09 7.71 -11.65
C PRO A 19 13.29 7.51 -12.60
N THR A 20 14.31 6.80 -12.14
CA THR A 20 15.39 6.31 -13.01
C THR A 20 14.90 5.11 -13.83
N ALA A 21 15.61 4.74 -14.89
CA ALA A 21 15.31 3.51 -15.64
C ALA A 21 15.31 2.26 -14.74
N ALA A 22 16.25 2.20 -13.79
CA ALA A 22 16.30 1.13 -12.78
C ALA A 22 15.08 1.14 -11.84
N ASN A 23 14.56 2.33 -11.45
CA ASN A 23 13.33 2.40 -10.66
C ASN A 23 12.12 1.85 -11.44
N VAL A 24 12.01 2.18 -12.73
CA VAL A 24 10.92 1.69 -13.59
C VAL A 24 11.00 0.16 -13.72
N GLN A 25 12.18 -0.38 -13.99
CA GLN A 25 12.37 -1.84 -14.08
C GLN A 25 12.07 -2.53 -12.75
N ALA A 26 12.62 -2.02 -11.64
CA ALA A 26 12.35 -2.56 -10.32
C ALA A 26 10.86 -2.54 -9.98
N ALA A 27 10.15 -1.48 -10.36
CA ALA A 27 8.71 -1.41 -10.15
C ALA A 27 7.96 -2.48 -10.95
N SER A 28 8.36 -2.70 -12.21
CA SER A 28 7.80 -3.76 -13.06
C SER A 28 8.00 -5.15 -12.45
N ASP A 29 9.22 -5.44 -11.98
CA ASP A 29 9.56 -6.75 -11.40
C ASP A 29 8.84 -7.01 -10.07
N LEU A 30 8.64 -5.97 -9.26
CA LEU A 30 8.05 -6.07 -7.92
C LEU A 30 6.51 -6.04 -7.93
N ALA A 31 5.89 -5.52 -8.99
CA ALA A 31 4.45 -5.32 -9.05
C ALA A 31 3.63 -6.61 -8.91
N PRO A 32 3.95 -7.73 -9.59
CA PRO A 32 3.16 -8.96 -9.49
C PRO A 32 3.09 -9.50 -8.05
N ASP A 33 4.22 -9.54 -7.35
CA ASP A 33 4.29 -10.03 -5.96
C ASP A 33 3.56 -9.09 -4.99
N ALA A 34 3.68 -7.76 -5.16
CA ALA A 34 2.97 -6.80 -4.34
C ALA A 34 1.44 -6.91 -4.48
N VAL A 35 0.95 -7.09 -5.71
CA VAL A 35 -0.48 -7.31 -5.98
C VAL A 35 -0.94 -8.65 -5.42
N LYS A 36 -0.15 -9.72 -5.62
CA LYS A 36 -0.49 -11.06 -5.13
C LYS A 36 -0.63 -11.08 -3.61
N LYS A 37 0.32 -10.49 -2.88
CA LYS A 37 0.26 -10.40 -1.41
C LYS A 37 -0.96 -9.65 -0.90
N LEU A 38 -1.31 -8.52 -1.55
CA LEU A 38 -2.52 -7.77 -1.21
C LEU A 38 -3.78 -8.60 -1.47
N LEU A 39 -3.87 -9.26 -2.62
CA LEU A 39 -5.00 -10.12 -2.96
C LEU A 39 -5.14 -11.27 -1.96
N ASP A 40 -4.04 -11.95 -1.62
CA ASP A 40 -4.07 -13.07 -0.69
C ASP A 40 -4.58 -12.65 0.69
N ALA A 41 -4.12 -11.51 1.21
CA ALA A 41 -4.60 -10.98 2.48
C ALA A 41 -6.08 -10.59 2.44
N LEU A 42 -6.58 -10.07 1.30
CA LEU A 42 -8.00 -9.78 1.12
C LEU A 42 -8.84 -11.05 1.07
N VAL A 43 -8.38 -12.09 0.34
CA VAL A 43 -9.07 -13.38 0.26
C VAL A 43 -9.13 -14.04 1.65
N GLU A 44 -8.01 -14.08 2.37
CA GLU A 44 -7.95 -14.64 3.72
C GLU A 44 -8.89 -13.89 4.68
N ALA A 45 -8.85 -12.55 4.68
CA ALA A 45 -9.68 -11.73 5.56
C ALA A 45 -11.18 -11.81 5.25
N THR A 46 -11.55 -12.09 3.99
CA THR A 46 -12.95 -12.22 3.56
C THR A 46 -13.47 -13.67 3.62
N GLY A 47 -12.60 -14.65 3.91
CA GLY A 47 -12.93 -16.08 4.00
C GLY A 47 -14.17 -16.37 4.87
N PRO A 48 -14.22 -15.92 6.14
CA PRO A 48 -15.38 -16.15 7.00
C PRO A 48 -16.68 -15.56 6.43
N LEU A 49 -16.62 -14.39 5.79
CA LEU A 49 -17.80 -13.79 5.15
C LEU A 49 -18.25 -14.60 3.93
N ALA A 50 -17.32 -15.12 3.14
CA ALA A 50 -17.60 -15.99 2.01
C ALA A 50 -18.25 -17.32 2.46
N GLU A 51 -17.77 -17.90 3.57
CA GLU A 51 -18.35 -19.09 4.17
C GLU A 51 -19.81 -18.85 4.61
N LEU A 52 -20.10 -17.73 5.29
CA LEU A 52 -21.47 -17.40 5.67
C LEU A 52 -22.38 -17.14 4.45
N ALA A 53 -21.87 -16.49 3.42
CA ALA A 53 -22.62 -16.24 2.18
C ALA A 53 -22.95 -17.52 1.40
N ALA A 54 -22.15 -18.58 1.58
CA ALA A 54 -22.35 -19.87 0.91
C ALA A 54 -23.30 -20.82 1.66
N GLN A 55 -23.70 -20.50 2.89
CA GLN A 55 -24.59 -21.35 3.68
C GLN A 55 -26.03 -21.28 3.18
N GLU A 56 -26.74 -22.42 3.20
CA GLU A 56 -28.17 -22.48 2.85
C GLU A 56 -29.06 -21.90 3.95
N THR A 57 -28.62 -21.98 5.20
CA THR A 57 -29.32 -21.43 6.36
C THR A 57 -28.83 -20.02 6.67
N PRO A 58 -29.72 -19.10 7.10
CA PRO A 58 -29.30 -17.76 7.52
C PRO A 58 -28.26 -17.81 8.64
N PRO A 59 -27.19 -16.98 8.59
CA PRO A 59 -26.18 -16.93 9.63
C PRO A 59 -26.75 -16.39 10.94
N THR A 60 -26.25 -16.89 12.07
CA THR A 60 -26.62 -16.37 13.39
C THR A 60 -26.01 -14.99 13.63
N PRO A 61 -26.57 -14.20 14.57
CA PRO A 61 -25.96 -12.93 14.97
C PRO A 61 -24.49 -13.05 15.41
N ASP A 62 -24.14 -14.09 16.15
CA ASP A 62 -22.76 -14.31 16.64
C ASP A 62 -21.80 -14.61 15.48
N GLN A 63 -22.21 -15.46 14.53
CA GLN A 63 -21.43 -15.74 13.33
C GLN A 63 -21.14 -14.47 12.51
N LEU A 64 -22.14 -13.58 12.38
CA LEU A 64 -21.95 -12.29 11.69
C LEU A 64 -20.95 -11.40 12.43
N VAL A 65 -21.05 -11.31 13.76
CA VAL A 65 -20.11 -10.54 14.57
C VAL A 65 -18.69 -11.07 14.41
N ASP A 66 -18.50 -12.39 14.52
CA ASP A 66 -17.18 -13.03 14.42
C ASP A 66 -16.53 -12.81 13.04
N ALA A 67 -17.30 -12.96 11.96
CA ALA A 67 -16.80 -12.72 10.60
C ALA A 67 -16.39 -11.25 10.39
N VAL A 68 -17.16 -10.30 10.93
CA VAL A 68 -16.81 -8.86 10.88
C VAL A 68 -15.59 -8.56 11.75
N VAL A 69 -15.45 -9.19 12.93
CA VAL A 69 -14.27 -9.05 13.79
C VAL A 69 -13.02 -9.55 13.08
N ALA A 70 -13.09 -10.70 12.39
CA ALA A 70 -11.97 -11.24 11.61
C ALA A 70 -11.51 -10.24 10.52
N LEU A 71 -12.45 -9.75 9.71
CA LEU A 71 -12.15 -8.75 8.66
C LEU A 71 -11.54 -7.47 9.26
N ARG A 72 -12.12 -6.95 10.35
CA ARG A 72 -11.62 -5.73 11.01
C ARG A 72 -10.24 -5.91 11.61
N SER A 73 -9.93 -7.11 12.10
CA SER A 73 -8.63 -7.43 12.68
C SER A 73 -7.53 -7.49 11.63
N ALA A 74 -7.84 -7.93 10.39
CA ALA A 74 -6.91 -7.95 9.26
C ALA A 74 -6.70 -6.57 8.60
N ALA A 75 -7.62 -5.62 8.79
CA ALA A 75 -7.60 -4.32 8.12
C ALA A 75 -6.27 -3.52 8.25
N PRO A 76 -5.56 -3.51 9.39
CA PRO A 76 -4.26 -2.84 9.49
C PRO A 76 -3.20 -3.43 8.56
N ASP A 77 -3.17 -4.76 8.40
CA ASP A 77 -2.16 -5.44 7.58
C ASP A 77 -2.49 -5.33 6.09
N ILE A 78 -3.77 -5.43 5.73
CA ILE A 78 -4.25 -5.11 4.37
C ILE A 78 -3.83 -3.68 4.00
N ARG A 79 -4.03 -2.70 4.89
CA ARG A 79 -3.63 -1.31 4.64
C ARG A 79 -2.11 -1.15 4.43
N LYS A 80 -1.28 -1.91 5.16
CA LYS A 80 0.17 -1.91 4.92
C LYS A 80 0.50 -2.45 3.51
N LEU A 81 -0.19 -3.50 3.08
CA LEU A 81 -0.02 -4.10 1.75
C LEU A 81 -0.53 -3.18 0.63
N GLU A 82 -1.64 -2.46 0.84
CA GLU A 82 -2.12 -1.40 -0.07
C GLU A 82 -1.02 -0.36 -0.30
N TYR A 83 -0.44 0.17 0.79
CA TYR A 83 0.65 1.15 0.66
C TYR A 83 1.92 0.55 0.07
N ALA A 84 2.21 -0.74 0.28
CA ALA A 84 3.32 -1.42 -0.38
C ALA A 84 3.13 -1.47 -1.90
N ALA A 85 1.94 -1.84 -2.37
CA ALA A 85 1.58 -1.87 -3.79
C ALA A 85 1.59 -0.46 -4.41
N LEU A 86 1.00 0.53 -3.73
CA LEU A 86 1.08 1.94 -4.15
C LEU A 86 2.52 2.45 -4.16
N GLY A 87 3.36 2.00 -3.23
CA GLY A 87 4.77 2.33 -3.18
C GLY A 87 5.55 1.81 -4.38
N VAL A 88 5.21 0.63 -4.88
CA VAL A 88 5.77 0.09 -6.14
C VAL A 88 5.33 0.95 -7.33
N ALA A 89 4.05 1.31 -7.43
CA ALA A 89 3.56 2.19 -8.49
C ALA A 89 4.23 3.58 -8.48
N VAL A 90 4.39 4.17 -7.28
CA VAL A 90 5.07 5.45 -7.09
C VAL A 90 6.56 5.36 -7.43
N LEU A 91 7.23 4.27 -7.06
CA LEU A 91 8.61 3.99 -7.47
C LEU A 91 8.74 4.02 -9.00
N GLY A 92 7.81 3.36 -9.70
CA GLY A 92 7.79 3.29 -11.17
C GLY A 92 7.38 4.58 -11.87
N GLY A 93 6.88 5.58 -11.14
CA GLY A 93 6.62 6.92 -11.67
C GLY A 93 5.25 7.50 -11.38
N ALA A 94 4.33 6.77 -10.74
CA ALA A 94 3.01 7.31 -10.39
C ALA A 94 3.15 8.60 -9.54
N PRO A 95 2.49 9.72 -9.89
CA PRO A 95 2.63 10.97 -9.15
C PRO A 95 1.95 10.89 -7.78
N VAL A 96 2.70 11.11 -6.69
CA VAL A 96 2.19 10.94 -5.31
C VAL A 96 0.94 11.78 -5.02
N VAL A 97 0.87 13.02 -5.52
CA VAL A 97 -0.31 13.88 -5.29
C VAL A 97 -1.55 13.32 -5.98
N THR A 98 -1.41 12.89 -7.24
CA THR A 98 -2.52 12.29 -8.01
C THR A 98 -2.93 10.95 -7.41
N THR A 99 -1.97 10.12 -7.02
CA THR A 99 -2.23 8.85 -6.33
C THR A 99 -2.98 9.07 -5.02
N ALA A 100 -2.54 10.02 -4.19
CA ALA A 100 -3.19 10.32 -2.91
C ALA A 100 -4.65 10.74 -3.09
N ARG A 101 -4.91 11.62 -4.08
CA ARG A 101 -6.26 12.04 -4.42
C ARG A 101 -7.13 10.86 -4.88
N ALA A 102 -6.60 9.96 -5.70
CA ALA A 102 -7.32 8.81 -6.22
C ALA A 102 -7.73 7.82 -5.11
N VAL A 103 -6.87 7.62 -4.11
CA VAL A 103 -7.15 6.72 -2.97
C VAL A 103 -7.81 7.41 -1.78
N GLY A 104 -8.23 8.68 -1.93
CA GLY A 104 -8.99 9.41 -0.93
C GLY A 104 -8.20 9.83 0.32
N VAL A 105 -6.87 9.96 0.24
CA VAL A 105 -6.05 10.43 1.37
C VAL A 105 -5.34 11.75 1.06
N ARG A 106 -4.91 12.46 2.11
CA ARG A 106 -4.08 13.66 1.95
C ARG A 106 -2.71 13.26 1.38
N PRO A 107 -2.10 14.07 0.48
CA PRO A 107 -0.77 13.80 -0.05
C PRO A 107 0.30 13.58 1.01
N GLN A 108 0.24 14.33 2.13
CA GLN A 108 1.15 14.15 3.26
C GLN A 108 0.98 12.77 3.91
N THR A 109 -0.26 12.35 4.14
CA THR A 109 -0.56 11.03 4.70
C THR A 109 -0.06 9.92 3.78
N LEU A 110 -0.26 10.03 2.47
CA LEU A 110 0.31 9.06 1.54
C LEU A 110 1.84 9.07 1.61
N SER A 111 2.47 10.25 1.54
CA SER A 111 3.93 10.40 1.64
C SER A 111 4.50 9.73 2.89
N GLU A 112 3.89 9.94 4.05
CA GLU A 112 4.31 9.34 5.33
C GLU A 112 4.23 7.80 5.31
N ASN A 113 3.12 7.25 4.80
CA ASN A 113 2.94 5.80 4.69
C ASN A 113 3.93 5.18 3.69
N LEU A 114 4.28 5.91 2.63
CA LEU A 114 5.22 5.45 1.61
C LEU A 114 6.68 5.40 2.07
N ARG A 115 7.06 6.06 3.17
CA ARG A 115 8.44 6.12 3.67
C ARG A 115 9.09 4.76 3.92
N ARG A 116 8.29 3.77 4.30
CA ARG A 116 8.75 2.40 4.59
C ARG A 116 8.53 1.42 3.43
N THR A 117 8.18 1.95 2.27
CA THR A 117 7.89 1.16 1.07
C THR A 117 8.98 1.34 0.02
N ARG A 118 8.83 0.68 -1.13
CA ARG A 118 9.75 0.80 -2.27
C ARG A 118 9.79 2.20 -2.88
N ALA A 119 8.77 3.05 -2.65
CA ALA A 119 8.77 4.44 -3.08
C ALA A 119 9.96 5.27 -2.53
N ALA A 120 10.55 4.86 -1.40
CA ALA A 120 11.73 5.51 -0.84
C ALA A 120 12.95 5.51 -1.78
N GLY A 121 13.01 4.55 -2.71
CA GLY A 121 14.05 4.45 -3.73
C GLY A 121 13.85 5.36 -4.95
N ARG A 122 12.70 6.05 -5.06
CA ARG A 122 12.39 6.85 -6.23
C ARG A 122 13.43 7.94 -6.48
N GLY A 123 13.90 8.01 -7.72
CA GLY A 123 14.92 8.97 -8.15
C GLY A 123 16.28 8.74 -7.52
N ARG A 124 16.51 7.56 -6.94
CA ARG A 124 17.82 7.09 -6.47
C ARG A 124 18.30 5.95 -7.37
N PRO A 125 19.62 5.77 -7.52
CA PRO A 125 20.16 4.58 -8.17
C PRO A 125 19.68 3.31 -7.47
N MET A 126 19.38 2.28 -8.25
CA MET A 126 19.02 0.97 -7.75
C MET A 126 19.78 -0.09 -8.53
N THR A 127 20.13 -1.17 -7.85
CA THR A 127 20.83 -2.32 -8.44
C THR A 127 20.09 -3.59 -8.08
N GLN A 128 19.99 -4.50 -9.03
CA GLN A 128 19.49 -5.84 -8.79
C GLN A 128 20.66 -6.74 -8.40
N LEU A 129 20.53 -7.39 -7.25
CA LEU A 129 21.48 -8.41 -6.80
C LEU A 129 21.32 -9.69 -7.64
N PRO A 130 22.32 -10.59 -7.68
CA PRO A 130 22.25 -11.84 -8.46
C PRO A 130 21.06 -12.74 -8.11
N ASN A 131 20.51 -12.61 -6.91
CA ASN A 131 19.32 -13.33 -6.44
C ASN A 131 17.99 -12.64 -6.83
N GLY A 132 18.02 -11.63 -7.70
CA GLY A 132 16.84 -10.88 -8.17
C GLY A 132 16.37 -9.77 -7.22
N VAL A 133 17.00 -9.60 -6.05
CA VAL A 133 16.57 -8.59 -5.06
C VAL A 133 17.04 -7.20 -5.46
N TRP A 134 16.11 -6.25 -5.48
CA TRP A 134 16.40 -4.84 -5.71
C TRP A 134 16.82 -4.12 -4.42
N VAL A 135 17.98 -3.45 -4.48
CA VAL A 135 18.52 -2.58 -3.42
C VAL A 135 18.72 -1.17 -3.92
N ASN A 136 18.53 -0.19 -3.04
CA ASN A 136 18.99 1.18 -3.31
C ASN A 136 20.51 1.19 -3.17
N ALA A 137 21.21 1.72 -4.17
CA ALA A 137 22.66 1.89 -4.10
C ALA A 137 23.06 3.13 -3.29
#